data_AF-A0A3B9GHG4-F1
#
_entry.id   AF-A0A3B9GHG4-F1
#
_cell.length_a   1.000
_cell.length_b   1.000
_cell.length_c   1.000
_cell.angle_alpha   90.00
_cell.angle_beta   90.00
_cell.angle_gamma   90.00
#
_symmetry.space_group_name_H-M   'P 1'
#
loop_
_entity.id
_entity.type
_entity.pdbx_description
1 polymer ?
#
loop_
_entity_poly.entity_id
_entity_poly.type
_entity_poly.pdbx_seq_one_letter_code
_entity_poly.pdbx_strand_id
1 'polypeptide(L)' 'MIEMTRHTAGRIYLIALLLSIVGFIAFLVIGGTGVPASGVPILLFGWMTMPLVLGVVFVAFWLVSYIVYFFFFWPYK' A
#
# COMPACT_ATOMS: atom_id res chain seq x y z
N MET A 1 21.27 -2.22 8.85
CA MET A 1 20.24 -3.10 8.23
C MET A 1 20.10 -4.46 8.92
N ILE A 2 21.14 -5.03 9.54
CA ILE A 2 21.09 -6.34 10.23
C ILE A 2 20.17 -6.34 11.48
N GLU A 3 20.02 -5.19 12.16
CA GLU A 3 19.10 -5.07 13.31
C GLU A 3 17.64 -5.30 12.92
N MET A 4 17.19 -4.74 11.80
CA MET A 4 15.79 -4.85 11.36
C MET A 4 15.39 -6.27 10.94
N THR A 5 16.34 -7.08 10.45
CA THR A 5 16.09 -8.47 10.06
C THR A 5 16.16 -9.46 11.21
N ARG A 6 16.76 -9.08 12.35
CA ARG A 6 16.81 -9.89 13.57
C ARG A 6 15.54 -9.80 14.41
N HIS A 7 14.85 -8.65 14.38
CA HIS A 7 13.60 -8.46 15.12
C HIS A 7 12.39 -8.99 14.34
N THR A 8 11.60 -9.88 14.97
CA THR A 8 10.33 -10.39 14.45
C THR A 8 9.39 -9.25 14.00
N ALA A 9 9.39 -8.15 14.76
CA ALA A 9 8.68 -6.92 14.45
C ALA A 9 9.07 -6.27 13.12
N GLY A 10 10.37 -6.10 12.87
CA GLY A 10 10.88 -5.54 11.63
C GLY A 10 10.56 -6.44 10.43
N ARG A 11 10.59 -7.76 10.62
CA ARG A 11 10.18 -8.74 9.60
C ARG A 11 8.69 -8.63 9.27
N ILE A 12 7.81 -8.50 10.26
CA ILE A 12 6.37 -8.33 10.04
C ILE A 12 6.08 -7.05 9.24
N TYR A 13 6.73 -5.94 9.61
CA TYR A 13 6.63 -4.68 8.87
C TYR A 13 7.09 -4.84 7.41
N LEU A 14 8.25 -5.44 7.18
CA LEU A 14 8.78 -5.68 5.83
C LEU A 14 7.86 -6.61 5.01
N ILE A 15 7.27 -7.63 5.63
CA ILE A 15 6.31 -8.53 4.97
C ILE A 15 5.03 -7.78 4.61
N ALA A 16 4.48 -6.95 5.51
CA ALA A 16 3.28 -6.15 5.24
C ALA A 16 3.51 -5.18 4.08
N LEU A 17 4.69 -4.54 4.05
CA LEU A 17 5.13 -3.70 2.94
C LEU A 17 5.20 -4.47 1.63
N LEU A 18 5.86 -5.63 1.64
CA LEU A 18 6.01 -6.47 0.46
C LEU A 18 4.63 -6.92 -0.07
N LEU A 19 3.74 -7.38 0.82
CA LEU A 19 2.38 -7.78 0.48
C LEU A 19 1.57 -6.61 -0.09
N SER A 20 1.75 -5.39 0.42
CA SER A 20 1.08 -4.21 -0.14
C SER A 20 1.49 -3.94 -1.59
N ILE A 21 2.78 -4.08 -1.90
CA ILE A 21 3.32 -3.88 -3.25
C ILE A 21 2.82 -4.99 -4.17
N VAL A 22 2.93 -6.26 -3.75
CA VAL A 22 2.47 -7.41 -4.53
C VAL A 22 0.97 -7.34 -4.78
N GLY A 23 0.18 -7.00 -3.76
CA GLY A 23 -1.28 -6.83 -3.88
C GLY A 23 -1.64 -5.70 -4.84
N PHE A 24 -0.94 -4.57 -4.78
CA PHE A 24 -1.15 -3.46 -5.71
C PHE A 24 -0.82 -3.84 -7.16
N ILE A 25 0.32 -4.51 -7.40
CA ILE A 25 0.71 -4.99 -8.73
C ILE A 25 -0.32 -5.99 -9.25
N ALA A 26 -0.73 -6.97 -8.44
CA ALA A 26 -1.73 -7.95 -8.84
C ALA A 26 -3.06 -7.27 -9.22
N PHE A 27 -3.48 -6.27 -8.45
CA PHE A 27 -4.69 -5.49 -8.72
C PHE A 27 -4.61 -4.72 -10.05
N LEU A 28 -3.44 -4.16 -10.39
CA LEU A 28 -3.22 -3.51 -11.68
C LEU A 28 -3.28 -4.52 -12.84
N VAL A 29 -2.66 -5.69 -12.67
CA VAL A 29 -2.61 -6.74 -13.71
C VAL A 29 -4.01 -7.27 -14.04
N ILE A 30 -4.89 -7.43 -13.06
CA ILE A 30 -6.28 -7.87 -13.29
C ILE A 30 -7.19 -6.75 -13.82
N GLY A 31 -6.65 -5.57 -14.12
CA GLY A 31 -7.40 -4.46 -14.72
C GLY A 31 -8.23 -3.67 -13.72
N GLY A 32 -7.89 -3.67 -12.43
CA GLY A 32 -8.61 -2.91 -11.40
C GLY A 32 -8.57 -1.39 -11.57
N THR A 33 -7.67 -0.88 -12.43
CA THR A 33 -7.59 0.52 -12.90
C THR A 33 -8.00 0.69 -14.36
N GLY A 34 -8.50 -0.37 -14.99
CA GLY A 34 -8.85 -0.39 -16.41
C GLY A 34 -9.87 0.69 -16.75
N VAL A 35 -9.59 1.42 -17.82
CA VAL A 35 -10.55 2.34 -18.42
C VAL A 35 -11.49 1.51 -19.31
N PRO A 36 -12.82 1.69 -19.24
CA PRO A 36 -13.75 1.01 -20.12
C PRO A 36 -13.42 1.32 -21.59
N ALA A 37 -13.85 0.44 -22.50
CA ALA A 37 -13.54 0.54 -23.94
C ALA A 37 -13.94 1.89 -24.58
N SER A 38 -14.84 2.64 -23.93
CA SER A 38 -15.22 4.01 -24.30
C SER A 38 -14.13 5.05 -24.07
N GLY A 39 -13.03 4.71 -23.39
CA GLY A 39 -11.95 5.64 -23.05
C GLY A 39 -12.31 6.65 -21.94
N VAL A 40 -13.53 6.56 -21.39
CA VAL A 40 -14.00 7.48 -20.34
C VAL A 40 -13.47 7.02 -18.99
N PRO A 41 -12.69 7.84 -18.26
CA PRO A 41 -12.17 7.47 -16.94
C PRO A 41 -13.31 7.15 -15.98
N ILE A 42 -13.19 6.05 -15.24
CA ILE A 42 -14.12 5.74 -14.14
C ILE A 42 -13.84 6.73 -13.01
N LEU A 43 -14.80 7.64 -12.78
CA LEU A 43 -14.79 8.57 -11.67
C LEU A 43 -15.46 7.94 -10.45
N LEU A 44 -14.70 7.69 -9.41
CA LEU A 44 -15.21 7.40 -8.08
C LEU A 44 -15.69 8.70 -7.43
N PHE A 45 -16.91 8.65 -6.88
CA PHE A 45 -17.58 9.78 -6.23
C PHE A 45 -17.72 11.05 -7.10
N GLY A 46 -17.50 10.96 -8.41
CA GLY A 46 -17.63 12.07 -9.36
C GLY A 46 -16.45 13.04 -9.44
N TRP A 47 -15.38 12.85 -8.64
CA TRP A 47 -14.25 13.79 -8.60
C TRP A 47 -12.87 13.12 -8.56
N MET A 48 -12.77 11.82 -8.25
CA MET A 48 -11.49 11.09 -8.26
C MET A 48 -11.47 10.01 -9.33
N THR A 49 -10.35 9.85 -10.01
CA THR A 49 -10.14 8.69 -10.89
C THR A 49 -9.77 7.45 -10.06
N MET A 50 -10.18 6.26 -10.52
CA MET A 50 -9.81 4.98 -9.89
C MET A 50 -8.30 4.86 -9.58
N PRO A 51 -7.36 5.18 -10.49
CA PRO A 51 -5.93 5.14 -10.20
C PRO A 51 -5.51 6.07 -9.07
N LEU A 52 -6.10 7.28 -9.00
CA LEU A 52 -5.80 8.25 -7.97
C LEU A 52 -6.24 7.74 -6.59
N VAL A 53 -7.45 7.19 -6.49
CA VAL A 53 -7.96 6.61 -5.24
C VAL A 53 -7.05 5.50 -4.74
N LEU A 54 -6.62 4.59 -5.62
CA LEU A 54 -5.76 3.48 -5.24
C LEU A 54 -4.37 3.96 -4.80
N GLY A 55 -3.81 4.97 -5.47
CA GLY A 55 -2.56 5.59 -5.04
C GLY A 55 -2.67 6.21 -3.64
N VAL A 56 -3.77 6.90 -3.36
CA VAL A 56 -4.04 7.46 -2.02
C VAL A 56 -4.18 6.35 -0.98
N VAL A 57 -4.94 5.29 -1.27
CA VAL A 57 -5.11 4.14 -0.36
C VAL A 57 -3.76 3.43 -0.12
N PHE A 58 -2.94 3.26 -1.15
CA PHE A 58 -1.62 2.64 -1.05
C PHE A 58 -0.69 3.44 -0.13
N VAL A 59 -0.60 4.77 -0.35
CA VAL A 59 0.21 5.65 0.49
C VAL A 59 -0.32 5.71 1.92
N ALA A 60 -1.65 5.75 2.11
CA ALA A 60 -2.27 5.72 3.43
C ALA A 60 -1.96 4.42 4.17
N PHE A 61 -2.04 3.27 3.50
CA PHE A 61 -1.65 1.98 4.07
C PHE A 61 -0.18 1.97 4.51
N TRP A 62 0.71 2.51 3.68
CA TRP A 62 2.13 2.68 4.04
C TRP A 62 2.32 3.57 5.26
N LEU A 63 1.62 4.71 5.30
CA LEU A 63 1.71 5.65 6.41
C LEU A 63 1.23 5.01 7.72
N VAL A 64 0.09 4.31 7.70
CA VAL A 64 -0.44 3.58 8.86
C VAL A 64 0.53 2.49 9.28
N SER A 65 1.03 1.69 8.34
CA SER A 65 2.02 0.65 8.62
C SER A 65 3.29 1.22 9.24
N TYR A 66 3.75 2.38 8.77
CA TYR A 66 4.89 3.09 9.31
C TYR A 66 4.63 3.65 10.71
N ILE A 67 3.47 4.25 10.95
CA ILE A 67 3.05 4.74 12.27
C ILE A 67 2.98 3.58 13.26
N VAL A 68 2.36 2.46 12.89
CA VAL A 68 2.31 1.27 13.74
C VAL A 68 3.71 0.75 14.04
N TYR A 69 4.57 0.68 13.03
CA TYR A 69 5.98 0.34 13.23
C TYR A 69 6.66 1.29 14.22
N PHE A 70 6.46 2.59 14.03
CA PHE A 70 7.10 3.64 14.81
C PHE A 70 6.63 3.69 16.27
N PHE A 71 5.35 3.47 16.57
CA PHE A 71 4.84 3.56 17.95
C PHE A 71 4.95 2.25 18.73
N PHE A 72 4.83 1.10 18.07
CA PHE A 72 4.83 -0.19 18.76
C PHE A 72 6.18 -0.88 18.77
N PHE A 73 7.06 -0.55 17.83
CA PHE A 73 8.32 -1.26 17.63
C PHE A 73 9.56 -0.34 17.65
N TRP A 74 9.36 0.98 17.79
CA TRP A 74 10.40 1.99 17.97
C TRP A 74 10.02 2.89 19.18
N PRO A 75 10.97 3.44 19.98
CA PRO A 75 12.39 3.12 20.10
C PRO A 75 12.59 2.04 21.19
N TYR A 76 13.51 1.12 20.91
CA TYR A 76 14.17 0.20 21.86
C TYR A 76 13.62 0.17 23.32
N LYS A 77 12.89 -0.91 23.63
CA LYS A 77 13.15 -1.66 24.86
C LYS A 77 14.03 -2.85 24.51
#